data_AF-A0A661J2C9-F1
#
_entry.id   AF-A0A661J2C9-F1
#
_cell.length_a   1.000
_cell.length_b   1.000
_cell.length_c   1.000
_cell.angle_alpha   90.00
_cell.angle_beta   90.00
_cell.angle_gamma   90.00
#
_symmetry.space_group_name_H-M   'P 1'
#
loop_
_entity.id
_entity.type
_entity.pdbx_description
1 polymer ?
#
loop_
_entity_poly.entity_id
_entity_poly.type
_entity_poly.pdbx_seq_one_letter_code
_entity_poly.pdbx_strand_id
1 'polypeptide(L)' 'PLEATSAGLAFFGLAGEHAGTRTSSPGSFIVSLLDALYEITPAEFQAQARLETI' A
#
# COMPACT_ATOMS: atom_id res chain seq x y z
N PRO A 1 -16.64 5.97 -9.51
CA PRO A 1 -16.67 5.19 -8.24
C PRO A 1 -15.71 4.00 -8.25
N LEU A 2 -15.81 3.11 -9.24
CA LEU A 2 -14.97 1.90 -9.34
C LEU A 2 -13.47 2.23 -9.37
N GLU A 3 -13.04 3.10 -10.29
CA GLU A 3 -11.61 3.44 -10.44
C GLU A 3 -10.98 3.97 -9.15
N ALA A 4 -11.66 4.91 -8.47
CA ALA A 4 -11.19 5.47 -7.21
C ALA A 4 -11.09 4.41 -6.11
N THR A 5 -12.06 3.50 -6.03
CA THR A 5 -12.03 2.39 -5.07
C THR A 5 -10.91 1.40 -5.40
N SER A 6 -10.75 1.02 -6.66
CA SER A 6 -9.66 0.13 -7.11
C SER A 6 -8.30 0.74 -6.80
N ALA A 7 -8.09 2.01 -7.10
CA ALA A 7 -6.85 2.73 -6.77
C ALA A 7 -6.61 2.78 -5.26
N GLY A 8 -7.65 3.05 -4.45
CA GLY A 8 -7.54 3.05 -2.99
C GLY A 8 -7.14 1.69 -2.41
N LEU A 9 -7.72 0.60 -2.92
CA LEU A 9 -7.37 -0.76 -2.51
C LEU A 9 -5.95 -1.13 -2.92
N ALA A 10 -5.52 -0.78 -4.13
CA ALA A 10 -4.16 -1.00 -4.58
C ALA A 10 -3.14 -0.21 -3.74
N PHE A 11 -3.45 1.04 -3.40
CA PHE A 11 -2.58 1.88 -2.57
C PHE A 11 -2.43 1.32 -1.16
N PHE A 12 -3.55 0.92 -0.55
CA PHE A 12 -3.55 0.29 0.77
C PHE A 12 -2.81 -1.06 0.77
N GLY A 13 -3.00 -1.87 -0.28
CA GLY A 13 -2.27 -3.13 -0.47
C GLY A 13 -0.76 -2.91 -0.55
N LEU A 14 -0.30 -1.95 -1.36
CA LEU A 14 1.11 -1.62 -1.50
C LEU A 14 1.72 -1.15 -0.16
N ALA A 15 1.02 -0.31 0.58
CA ALA A 15 1.45 0.12 1.92
C ALA A 15 1.58 -1.07 2.89
N GLY A 16 0.66 -2.05 2.79
CA GLY A 16 0.72 -3.31 3.52
C GLY A 16 1.96 -4.14 3.19
N GLU A 17 2.34 -4.24 1.91
CA GLU A 17 3.56 -4.94 1.48
C GLU A 17 4.81 -4.25 2.07
N HIS A 18 4.90 -2.92 1.97
CA HIS A 18 5.99 -2.14 2.56
C HIS A 18 6.10 -2.34 4.07
N ALA A 19 4.98 -2.27 4.80
CA ALA A 19 4.94 -2.48 6.24
C ALA A 19 5.31 -3.93 6.64
N GLY A 20 4.83 -4.92 5.88
CA GLY A 20 5.10 -6.33 6.11
C GLY A 20 6.56 -6.71 5.92
N THR A 21 7.28 -6.06 5.00
CA THR A 21 8.72 -6.30 4.83
C THR A 21 9.57 -5.75 5.99
N ARG A 22 9.07 -4.73 6.70
CA ARG A 22 9.81 -4.03 7.77
C ARG A 22 9.51 -4.59 9.17
N THR A 23 8.51 -5.46 9.31
CA THR A 23 7.99 -5.85 10.63
C THR A 23 7.63 -7.32 10.71
N SER A 24 7.89 -7.94 11.88
CA SER A 24 7.56 -9.34 12.16
C SER A 24 6.50 -9.50 13.25
N SER A 25 5.92 -8.40 13.72
CA SER A 25 4.94 -8.38 14.80
C SER A 25 3.76 -7.46 14.45
N PRO A 26 2.53 -7.79 14.87
CA PRO A 26 1.34 -7.04 14.48
C PRO A 26 1.31 -5.62 15.06
N GLY A 27 1.86 -5.40 16.26
CA GLY A 27 1.93 -4.06 16.86
C GLY A 27 2.81 -3.11 16.08
N SER A 28 4.00 -3.56 15.69
CA SER A 28 4.93 -2.76 14.86
C SER A 28 4.43 -2.60 13.43
N PHE A 29 3.73 -3.60 12.88
CA PHE A 29 3.15 -3.54 11.54
C PHE A 29 2.20 -2.35 11.38
N ILE A 30 1.31 -2.09 12.34
CA ILE A 30 0.35 -0.98 12.23
C ILE A 30 1.06 0.37 12.17
N VAL A 31 2.10 0.58 12.98
CA VAL A 31 2.89 1.82 12.92
C VAL A 31 3.57 1.94 11.55
N SER A 32 4.23 0.87 11.08
CA SER A 32 4.91 0.87 9.78
C SER A 32 3.96 1.02 8.59
N LEU A 33 2.70 0.58 8.73
CA LEU A 33 1.66 0.77 7.73
C LEU A 33 1.24 2.23 7.62
N LEU A 34 1.09 2.92 8.75
CA LEU A 34 0.79 4.36 8.75
C LEU A 34 1.94 5.16 8.12
N ASP A 35 3.18 4.80 8.44
CA ASP A 35 4.36 5.40 7.82
C ASP A 35 4.38 5.14 6.30
N ALA A 36 4.13 3.90 5.87
CA ALA A 36 4.08 3.54 4.45
C ALA A 36 3.01 4.33 3.68
N LEU A 37 1.81 4.48 4.25
CA LEU A 37 0.73 5.26 3.63
C LEU A 37 1.12 6.73 3.42
N TYR A 38 1.99 7.27 4.28
CA TYR A 38 2.50 8.64 4.16
C TYR A 38 3.68 8.74 3.18
N GLU A 39 4.55 7.73 3.15
CA GLU A 39 5.80 7.73 2.39
C GLU A 39 5.65 7.39 0.91
N ILE A 40 4.67 6.56 0.53
CA ILE A 40 4.52 6.10 -0.87
C ILE A 40 4.39 7.30 -1.82
N THR A 41 5.31 7.37 -2.77
CA THR A 41 5.30 8.41 -3.80
C THR A 41 4.40 8.03 -4.99
N PRO A 42 3.93 9.00 -5.80
CA PRO A 42 3.22 8.71 -7.03
C PRO A 42 4.02 7.82 -7.99
N ALA A 43 5.33 8.02 -8.09
CA ALA A 43 6.19 7.23 -8.96
C ALA A 43 6.29 5.77 -8.52
N GLU A 44 6.45 5.52 -7.22
CA GLU A 44 6.45 4.15 -6.67
C GLU A 44 5.09 3.48 -6.83
N PHE A 45 4.00 4.21 -6.57
CA PHE A 45 2.66 3.68 -6.75
C PHE A 45 2.43 3.26 -8.21
N GLN A 46 2.81 4.09 -9.20
CA GLN A 46 2.70 3.73 -10.61
C GLN A 46 3.57 2.53 -11.00
N ALA A 47 4.73 2.36 -10.37
CA ALA A 47 5.65 1.27 -10.68
C ALA A 47 5.27 -0.07 -10.02
N GLN A 48 4.59 -0.03 -8.86
CA GLN A 48 4.40 -1.20 -8.00
C GLN A 48 2.94 -1.60 -7.78
N ALA A 49 1.98 -0.70 -8.04
CA ALA A 49 0.56 -1.04 -7.92
C ALA A 49 0.19 -2.16 -8.89
N ARG A 50 -0.53 -3.16 -8.38
CA ARG A 50 -1.02 -4.30 -9.16
C ARG A 50 -2.52 -4.21 -9.31
N LEU A 51 -2.96 -3.94 -10.53
CA LEU A 51 -4.36 -3.83 -10.92
C LEU A 51 -4.58 -4.64 -12.19
N GLU A 52 -5.66 -5.42 -12.24
CA GLU A 52 -6.07 -6.16 -13.42
C GLU A 52 -7.52 -5.81 -13.78
N THR A 53 -7.80 -5.70 -15.07
CA THR A 53 -9.16 -5.54 -15.59
C THR A 53 -9.83 -6.91 -15.68
N ILE A 54 -11.07 -6.99 -15.23
CA ILE A 54 -11.91 -8.20 -15.23
C ILE A 54 -12.55 -8.42 -16.58
#